data_AF-A0A9W7C5G1-F1
#
_entry.id   AF-A0A9W7C5G1-F1
#
_cell.length_a   1.000
_cell.length_b   1.000
_cell.length_c   1.000
_cell.angle_alpha   90.00
_cell.angle_beta   90.00
_cell.angle_gamma   90.00
#
_symmetry.space_group_name_H-M   'P 1'
#
loop_
_entity.id
_entity.type
_entity.pdbx_description
1 polymer ?
#
loop_
_entity_poly.entity_id
_entity_poly.type
_entity_poly.pdbx_seq_one_letter_code
_entity_poly.pdbx_strand_id
1 'polypeptide(L)'
;MSTGTAGDDDAASMMSMKGKKAKGKKSKKTKGKKAKKAKGKKAKKAKKSKGKKGPSGDYDDDGPPPAPTAIAGDDDADPDDLEDALDADATALLTRPCNVARPQAPRDLSTDSSGLVVEGSNSITPMKASPPSWALQPSMFHVNTHFHEGSEHKSDSYYIERPGENGFWCPIDVPVDQMEKYVFQYCTGVEVGGTYEFHWVHSSGGTVFGAGLGNAFSLVNNPSVQVWAQTILVVNTPVASDSDFSIDSPSMNDREFIPVSSYIGSTTGGSYNNELCSPYEVSWTVDTDCVTVSAKQLDEVCKDLIERGLEADAHPHKTRKLVAPEWTVPTSEVEMYEIYSYVHQA
;
A
#
# COMPACT_ATOMS: atom_id res chain seq x y z
N MET A 1 38.16 -7.22 48.33
CA MET A 1 39.46 -7.81 48.76
C MET A 1 39.32 -9.33 48.76
N SER A 2 40.36 -10.04 48.30
CA SER A 2 40.49 -11.52 48.13
C SER A 2 39.84 -12.08 46.85
N THR A 3 40.53 -12.13 45.69
CA THR A 3 41.52 -13.13 45.19
C THR A 3 40.90 -14.53 45.00
N GLY A 4 40.65 -14.99 43.78
CA GLY A 4 41.56 -15.84 42.94
C GLY A 4 40.93 -17.24 42.83
N THR A 5 41.01 -18.09 41.81
CA THR A 5 41.78 -18.29 40.56
C THR A 5 41.02 -19.36 39.75
N ALA A 6 40.79 -19.19 38.45
CA ALA A 6 41.39 -19.93 37.32
C ALA A 6 41.50 -21.48 37.43
N GLY A 7 40.99 -22.16 36.40
CA GLY A 7 41.16 -23.58 36.11
C GLY A 7 40.59 -23.92 34.73
N ASP A 8 41.47 -23.99 33.74
CA ASP A 8 41.24 -24.30 32.33
C ASP A 8 41.13 -25.81 32.04
N ASP A 9 40.66 -26.09 30.81
CA ASP A 9 40.92 -27.26 29.94
C ASP A 9 40.36 -28.65 30.31
N ASP A 10 39.49 -29.20 29.43
CA ASP A 10 39.93 -30.30 28.55
C ASP A 10 38.92 -30.66 27.44
N ALA A 11 39.49 -31.12 26.34
CA ALA A 11 38.89 -31.29 25.03
C ALA A 11 38.27 -32.68 24.75
N ALA A 12 37.48 -32.70 23.67
CA ALA A 12 37.32 -33.77 22.69
C ALA A 12 36.58 -35.08 23.08
N SER A 13 35.46 -35.34 22.37
CA SER A 13 35.35 -36.59 21.62
C SER A 13 34.37 -36.49 20.45
N MET A 14 34.91 -36.74 19.26
CA MET A 14 34.19 -37.05 18.02
C MET A 14 33.52 -38.41 18.13
N MET A 15 32.32 -38.59 17.56
CA MET A 15 32.00 -39.84 16.85
C MET A 15 31.03 -39.60 15.69
N SER A 16 31.55 -39.95 14.51
CA SER A 16 30.89 -40.03 13.21
C SER A 16 29.97 -41.24 13.15
N MET A 17 28.80 -41.12 12.50
CA MET A 17 28.24 -42.25 11.75
C MET A 17 27.61 -41.81 10.42
N LYS A 18 28.12 -42.46 9.38
CA LYS A 18 27.82 -42.33 7.96
C LYS A 18 26.49 -43.03 7.60
N GLY A 19 25.79 -42.42 6.64
CA GLY A 19 25.45 -43.11 5.39
C GLY A 19 23.99 -43.54 5.19
N LYS A 20 23.38 -43.06 4.10
CA LYS A 20 23.21 -43.84 2.86
C LYS A 20 22.60 -42.98 1.75
N LYS A 21 23.30 -42.95 0.61
CA LYS A 21 22.80 -42.48 -0.69
C LYS A 21 21.91 -43.56 -1.32
N ALA A 22 20.81 -43.16 -1.95
CA ALA A 22 20.13 -43.96 -2.96
C ALA A 22 20.02 -43.15 -4.27
N LYS A 23 20.57 -43.71 -5.34
CA LYS A 23 20.49 -43.24 -6.74
C LYS A 23 19.36 -43.99 -7.45
N GLY A 24 18.71 -43.32 -8.40
CA GLY A 24 17.94 -43.91 -9.51
C GLY A 24 16.69 -43.09 -9.80
N LYS A 25 16.28 -42.74 -11.01
CA LYS A 25 16.68 -43.12 -12.38
C LYS A 25 16.22 -41.99 -13.31
N LYS A 26 17.00 -41.72 -14.36
CA LYS A 26 16.60 -40.91 -15.53
C LYS A 26 15.49 -41.64 -16.31
N SER A 27 14.54 -40.88 -16.85
CA SER A 27 13.83 -41.25 -18.09
C SER A 27 13.65 -40.01 -18.96
N LYS A 28 14.33 -40.00 -20.10
CA LYS A 28 14.09 -39.11 -21.24
C LYS A 28 12.86 -39.61 -21.99
N LYS A 29 11.95 -38.72 -22.37
CA LYS A 29 11.15 -38.90 -23.60
C LYS A 29 10.91 -37.56 -24.28
N THR A 30 11.59 -37.40 -25.40
CA THR A 30 11.37 -36.42 -26.46
C THR A 30 10.12 -36.77 -27.27
N LYS A 31 9.38 -35.74 -27.71
CA LYS A 31 8.50 -35.62 -28.90
C LYS A 31 7.68 -34.34 -28.67
N GLY A 32 7.47 -33.40 -29.58
CA GLY A 32 7.81 -33.21 -30.98
C GLY A 32 7.14 -31.89 -31.40
N LYS A 33 7.85 -31.07 -32.17
CA LYS A 33 7.37 -29.80 -32.73
C LYS A 33 6.10 -29.98 -33.56
N LYS A 34 5.13 -29.08 -33.44
CA LYS A 34 4.31 -28.60 -34.58
C LYS A 34 4.02 -27.11 -34.43
N ALA A 35 4.69 -26.33 -35.27
CA ALA A 35 4.37 -24.94 -35.55
C ALA A 35 3.02 -24.83 -36.26
N LYS A 36 2.19 -23.87 -35.87
CA LYS A 36 1.09 -23.37 -36.69
C LYS A 36 1.30 -21.88 -36.97
N LYS A 37 1.19 -21.59 -38.26
CA LYS A 37 1.48 -20.36 -38.98
C LYS A 37 0.22 -19.49 -38.95
N ALA A 38 0.26 -18.32 -38.31
CA ALA A 38 -0.80 -17.33 -38.40
C ALA A 38 -0.40 -16.25 -39.42
N LYS A 39 -1.22 -16.10 -40.45
CA LYS A 39 -1.08 -15.13 -41.54
C LYS A 39 -1.53 -13.76 -41.06
N GLY A 40 -0.75 -12.74 -41.41
CA GLY A 40 -1.07 -11.35 -41.12
C GLY A 40 -2.27 -10.81 -41.90
N LYS A 41 -2.87 -9.75 -41.36
CA LYS A 41 -3.69 -8.80 -42.10
C LYS A 41 -3.26 -7.39 -41.70
N LYS A 42 -2.81 -6.64 -42.72
CA LYS A 42 -2.42 -5.22 -42.64
C LYS A 42 -3.67 -4.37 -42.45
N ALA A 43 -3.67 -3.49 -41.44
CA ALA A 43 -4.60 -2.38 -41.31
C ALA A 43 -4.15 -1.21 -42.20
N LYS A 44 -5.06 -0.66 -43.01
CA LYS A 44 -4.87 0.59 -43.76
C LYS A 44 -5.39 1.76 -42.93
N LYS A 45 -4.50 2.72 -42.69
CA LYS A 45 -4.77 4.04 -42.09
C LYS A 45 -5.35 4.96 -43.17
N ALA A 46 -6.43 5.68 -42.87
CA ALA A 46 -6.84 6.85 -43.65
C ALA A 46 -7.34 7.95 -42.69
N LYS A 47 -6.50 8.97 -42.50
CA LYS A 47 -6.87 10.26 -41.91
C LYS A 47 -7.82 10.98 -42.88
N LYS A 48 -8.84 11.64 -42.35
CA LYS A 48 -9.45 12.80 -43.03
C LYS A 48 -9.86 13.85 -42.00
N SER A 49 -9.09 14.94 -42.02
CA SER A 49 -9.44 16.22 -41.44
C SER A 49 -10.60 16.86 -42.19
N LYS A 50 -11.41 17.66 -41.49
CA LYS A 50 -12.07 18.87 -42.01
C LYS A 50 -12.69 19.62 -40.84
N GLY A 51 -12.16 20.80 -40.55
CA GLY A 51 -12.84 21.80 -39.73
C GLY A 51 -13.89 22.55 -40.54
N LYS A 52 -14.79 23.24 -39.83
CA LYS A 52 -15.10 24.68 -40.01
C LYS A 52 -16.28 25.12 -39.13
N LYS A 53 -16.05 26.27 -38.48
CA LYS A 53 -16.94 27.44 -38.29
C LYS A 53 -18.23 27.29 -37.46
N GLY A 54 -18.31 28.08 -36.39
CA GLY A 54 -19.57 28.60 -35.82
C GLY A 54 -20.33 29.51 -36.81
N PRO A 55 -21.52 30.02 -36.45
CA PRO A 55 -21.60 31.06 -35.40
C PRO A 55 -22.91 31.04 -34.57
N SER A 56 -23.05 32.08 -33.73
CA SER A 56 -24.28 32.71 -33.22
C SER A 56 -24.87 32.23 -31.89
N GLY A 57 -25.39 33.20 -31.14
CA GLY A 57 -26.50 33.02 -30.22
C GLY A 57 -26.27 33.60 -28.83
N ASP A 58 -26.74 34.84 -28.63
CA ASP A 58 -27.13 35.38 -27.32
C ASP A 58 -28.08 34.39 -26.62
N TYR A 59 -27.88 34.15 -25.31
CA TYR A 59 -28.89 33.50 -24.46
C TYR A 59 -28.90 34.14 -23.07
N ASP A 60 -30.12 34.47 -22.69
CA ASP A 60 -30.56 35.10 -21.45
C ASP A 60 -30.36 34.23 -20.20
N ASP A 61 -30.47 34.94 -19.08
CA ASP A 61 -30.65 34.52 -17.69
C ASP A 61 -31.64 33.34 -17.53
N ASP A 62 -31.13 32.19 -17.08
CA ASP A 62 -31.90 31.10 -16.47
C ASP A 62 -31.01 30.39 -15.43
N GLY A 63 -31.58 30.11 -14.25
CA GLY A 63 -30.87 29.62 -13.05
C GLY A 63 -30.13 28.28 -13.18
N PRO A 64 -29.43 27.84 -12.11
CA PRO A 64 -28.54 26.69 -12.18
C PRO A 64 -29.30 25.41 -12.57
N PRO A 65 -28.77 24.60 -13.51
CA PRO A 65 -29.44 23.39 -13.98
C PRO A 65 -29.53 22.32 -12.87
N PRO A 66 -30.57 21.48 -12.87
CA PRO A 66 -30.71 20.38 -11.92
C PRO A 66 -29.60 19.33 -12.13
N ALA A 67 -29.18 18.73 -11.02
CA ALA A 67 -28.14 17.70 -10.98
C ALA A 67 -28.45 16.55 -11.97
N PRO A 68 -27.46 16.08 -12.76
CA PRO A 68 -27.66 14.97 -13.67
C PRO A 68 -27.89 13.68 -12.88
N THR A 69 -28.95 12.97 -13.28
CA THR A 69 -29.32 11.64 -12.81
C THR A 69 -28.29 10.63 -13.33
N ALA A 70 -27.72 9.84 -12.42
CA ALA A 70 -26.75 8.79 -12.75
C ALA A 70 -27.36 7.76 -13.71
N ILE A 71 -26.69 7.58 -14.84
CA ILE A 71 -26.94 6.49 -15.78
C ILE A 71 -25.98 5.38 -15.38
N ALA A 72 -26.51 4.23 -14.98
CA ALA A 72 -25.72 3.03 -14.69
C ALA A 72 -25.01 2.57 -15.97
N GLY A 73 -23.68 2.60 -15.96
CA GLY A 73 -22.80 1.98 -16.93
C GLY A 73 -21.79 1.11 -16.20
N ASP A 74 -21.68 -0.14 -16.64
CA ASP A 74 -20.74 -1.15 -16.14
C ASP A 74 -19.29 -0.80 -16.57
N ASP A 75 -18.68 0.17 -15.91
CA ASP A 75 -17.27 0.55 -16.10
C ASP A 75 -16.47 0.25 -14.81
N ASP A 76 -16.22 -1.04 -14.55
CA ASP A 76 -15.35 -1.57 -13.46
C ASP A 76 -13.84 -1.32 -13.69
N ALA A 77 -13.47 -0.43 -14.60
CA ALA A 77 -12.07 -0.07 -14.83
C ALA A 77 -11.73 1.10 -13.93
N ASP A 78 -11.10 0.79 -12.80
CA ASP A 78 -10.46 1.77 -11.93
C ASP A 78 -9.42 2.57 -12.75
N PRO A 79 -9.60 3.88 -12.93
CA PRO A 79 -8.66 4.69 -13.71
C PRO A 79 -7.30 4.86 -13.03
N ASP A 80 -7.14 4.44 -11.77
CA ASP A 80 -5.90 4.56 -10.98
C ASP A 80 -4.99 3.32 -11.04
N ASP A 81 -5.45 2.23 -11.66
CA ASP A 81 -4.53 1.26 -12.25
C ASP A 81 -3.95 1.85 -13.56
N LEU A 82 -3.15 2.91 -13.44
CA LEU A 82 -2.21 3.34 -14.49
C LEU A 82 -1.23 2.20 -14.87
N GLU A 83 -1.21 1.12 -14.09
CA GLU A 83 -0.55 -0.16 -14.40
C GLU A 83 -1.40 -1.11 -15.27
N ASP A 84 -2.74 -1.07 -15.21
CA ASP A 84 -3.64 -1.92 -16.04
C ASP A 84 -3.89 -1.36 -17.44
N ALA A 85 -3.64 -0.06 -17.65
CA ALA A 85 -3.67 0.56 -18.99
C ALA A 85 -2.42 0.25 -19.84
N LEU A 86 -1.47 -0.51 -19.30
CA LEU A 86 -0.20 -0.83 -19.94
C LEU A 86 -0.27 -2.15 -20.72
N ASP A 87 0.14 -2.12 -21.99
CA ASP A 87 0.29 -3.34 -22.78
C ASP A 87 1.22 -4.34 -22.07
N ALA A 88 0.99 -5.64 -22.24
CA ALA A 88 1.68 -6.73 -21.51
C ALA A 88 3.23 -6.67 -21.50
N ASP A 89 3.86 -6.00 -22.48
CA ASP A 89 5.30 -5.76 -22.52
C ASP A 89 5.77 -4.69 -21.51
N ALA A 90 4.93 -3.71 -21.17
CA ALA A 90 5.19 -2.72 -20.14
C ALA A 90 4.93 -3.28 -18.73
N THR A 91 3.93 -4.14 -18.55
CA THR A 91 3.75 -4.92 -17.30
C THR A 91 4.97 -5.81 -17.01
N ALA A 92 5.64 -6.34 -18.04
CA ALA A 92 6.88 -7.11 -17.88
C ALA A 92 8.11 -6.25 -17.48
N LEU A 93 8.07 -4.93 -17.68
CA LEU A 93 9.07 -3.99 -17.17
C LEU A 93 8.75 -3.50 -15.76
N LEU A 94 7.47 -3.55 -15.38
CA LEU A 94 6.98 -3.14 -14.07
C LEU A 94 6.88 -4.27 -13.06
N THR A 95 7.12 -5.54 -13.45
CA THR A 95 7.04 -6.70 -12.55
C THR A 95 8.34 -7.52 -12.59
N ARG A 96 8.60 -8.28 -11.54
CA ARG A 96 9.71 -9.24 -11.45
C ARG A 96 9.23 -10.57 -10.88
N PRO A 97 9.79 -11.72 -11.29
CA PRO A 97 9.54 -12.96 -10.58
C PRO A 97 9.91 -12.82 -9.10
N CYS A 98 9.04 -13.22 -8.19
CA CYS A 98 9.22 -12.99 -6.76
C CYS A 98 10.51 -13.59 -6.19
N ASN A 99 10.97 -14.72 -6.74
CA ASN A 99 12.22 -15.37 -6.35
C ASN A 99 13.50 -14.60 -6.69
N VAL A 100 13.40 -13.50 -7.44
CA VAL A 100 14.51 -12.57 -7.71
C VAL A 100 14.17 -11.12 -7.35
N ALA A 101 13.01 -10.90 -6.74
CA ALA A 101 12.59 -9.59 -6.25
C ALA A 101 13.17 -9.31 -4.86
N ARG A 102 13.09 -8.04 -4.44
CA ARG A 102 13.34 -7.63 -3.05
C ARG A 102 12.15 -8.03 -2.17
N PRO A 103 12.26 -7.95 -0.83
CA PRO A 103 11.11 -8.16 0.04
C PRO A 103 9.90 -7.32 -0.38
N GLN A 104 8.70 -7.87 -0.21
CA GLN A 104 7.47 -7.32 -0.73
C GLN A 104 6.50 -6.93 0.39
N ALA A 105 5.57 -6.03 0.05
CA ALA A 105 4.46 -5.60 0.89
C ALA A 105 3.13 -5.77 0.13
N PRO A 106 1.97 -5.96 0.79
CA PRO A 106 1.80 -5.93 2.24
C PRO A 106 2.13 -7.28 2.90
N ARG A 107 2.46 -7.26 4.18
CA ARG A 107 2.80 -8.46 4.97
C ARG A 107 1.91 -8.63 6.20
N ASP A 108 1.90 -9.83 6.75
CA ASP A 108 1.34 -10.09 8.08
C ASP A 108 2.26 -9.47 9.15
N LEU A 109 1.71 -8.59 9.98
CA LEU A 109 2.37 -7.87 11.08
C LEU A 109 1.97 -8.44 12.45
N SER A 110 1.13 -9.48 12.50
CA SER A 110 0.77 -10.16 13.75
C SER A 110 2.00 -10.65 14.51
N THR A 111 1.87 -10.71 15.84
CA THR A 111 2.96 -11.11 16.74
C THR A 111 3.50 -12.52 16.48
N ASP A 112 2.69 -13.41 15.91
CA ASP A 112 3.07 -14.78 15.55
C ASP A 112 3.45 -14.95 14.07
N SER A 113 3.44 -13.86 13.28
CA SER A 113 3.80 -13.88 11.87
C SER A 113 5.25 -14.30 11.64
N SER A 114 5.46 -15.07 10.57
CA SER A 114 6.79 -15.43 10.08
C SER A 114 7.05 -14.80 8.72
N GLY A 115 8.22 -14.21 8.52
CA GLY A 115 8.79 -13.94 7.20
C GLY A 115 10.04 -14.79 6.95
N LEU A 116 10.34 -15.10 5.69
CA LEU A 116 11.34 -16.14 5.34
C LEU A 116 12.37 -15.72 4.28
N VAL A 117 12.37 -14.47 3.76
CA VAL A 117 13.40 -14.05 2.80
C VAL A 117 14.76 -13.95 3.50
N VAL A 118 15.66 -14.93 3.28
CA VAL A 118 17.06 -14.88 3.74
C VAL A 118 18.01 -15.45 2.70
N GLU A 119 18.64 -14.56 1.93
CA GLU A 119 20.09 -14.49 1.60
C GLU A 119 20.26 -13.50 0.44
N GLY A 120 20.99 -12.39 0.67
CA GLY A 120 21.30 -11.38 -0.35
C GLY A 120 20.41 -10.13 -0.36
N SER A 121 19.36 -10.09 0.48
CA SER A 121 18.77 -8.83 0.94
C SER A 121 19.80 -8.14 1.85
N ASN A 122 20.67 -7.31 1.28
CA ASN A 122 21.51 -6.44 2.11
C ASN A 122 20.59 -5.73 3.12
N SER A 123 20.87 -5.91 4.41
CA SER A 123 20.24 -5.26 5.55
C SER A 123 20.22 -3.74 5.34
N ILE A 124 19.19 -3.23 4.67
CA ILE A 124 18.87 -1.81 4.64
C ILE A 124 17.92 -1.61 5.81
N THR A 125 18.39 -0.90 6.83
CA THR A 125 17.52 -0.44 7.91
C THR A 125 16.42 0.40 7.29
N PRO A 126 15.13 0.10 7.53
CA PRO A 126 14.05 0.89 6.98
C PRO A 126 14.16 2.34 7.44
N MET A 127 13.89 3.27 6.52
CA MET A 127 13.72 4.66 6.88
C MET A 127 12.46 4.78 7.73
N LYS A 128 12.58 5.36 8.93
CA LYS A 128 11.44 5.56 9.82
C LYS A 128 10.61 6.74 9.33
N ALA A 129 9.44 6.46 8.79
CA ALA A 129 8.43 7.47 8.54
C ALA A 129 7.66 7.67 9.86
N SER A 130 7.63 8.88 10.39
CA SER A 130 6.69 9.27 11.45
C SER A 130 6.58 10.78 11.45
N PRO A 131 5.46 11.40 11.84
CA PRO A 131 5.50 12.77 12.33
C PRO A 131 6.33 12.79 13.64
N PRO A 132 7.33 13.68 13.83
CA PRO A 132 7.83 14.78 13.00
C PRO A 132 9.02 14.41 12.08
N SER A 133 9.41 13.13 11.97
CA SER A 133 10.57 12.67 11.18
C SER A 133 10.52 13.09 9.71
N TRP A 134 9.34 13.14 9.06
CA TRP A 134 9.22 13.64 7.68
C TRP A 134 9.57 15.13 7.56
N ALA A 135 9.24 15.97 8.55
CA ALA A 135 9.66 17.37 8.61
C ALA A 135 11.18 17.54 8.85
N LEU A 136 11.83 16.53 9.42
CA LEU A 136 13.28 16.51 9.68
C LEU A 136 14.10 15.92 8.54
N GLN A 137 13.44 15.42 7.48
CA GLN A 137 14.08 14.84 6.29
C GLN A 137 13.87 15.78 5.09
N PRO A 138 14.65 16.86 4.95
CA PRO A 138 14.45 17.88 3.91
C PRO A 138 14.58 17.36 2.47
N SER A 139 15.05 16.12 2.28
CA SER A 139 15.14 15.44 0.99
C SER A 139 14.00 14.45 0.73
N MET A 140 12.96 14.37 1.57
CA MET A 140 11.81 13.47 1.40
C MET A 140 10.54 14.30 1.28
N PHE A 141 10.04 14.45 0.06
CA PHE A 141 8.84 15.24 -0.22
C PHE A 141 7.59 14.39 -0.03
N HIS A 142 6.57 14.93 0.62
CA HIS A 142 5.24 14.33 0.61
C HIS A 142 4.70 14.42 -0.83
N VAL A 143 4.49 13.28 -1.48
CA VAL A 143 4.15 13.21 -2.91
C VAL A 143 2.75 12.72 -3.18
N ASN A 144 2.13 11.98 -2.27
CA ASN A 144 0.79 11.46 -2.44
C ASN A 144 0.21 10.98 -1.10
N THR A 145 -1.11 11.14 -0.96
CA THR A 145 -1.91 10.48 0.07
C THR A 145 -3.05 9.77 -0.61
N HIS A 146 -3.20 8.48 -0.35
CA HIS A 146 -4.30 7.66 -0.85
C HIS A 146 -4.70 6.62 0.20
N PHE A 147 -5.77 5.90 -0.05
CA PHE A 147 -6.23 4.85 0.86
C PHE A 147 -6.84 3.68 0.12
N HIS A 148 -6.91 2.53 0.78
CA HIS A 148 -7.47 1.30 0.24
C HIS A 148 -8.66 0.80 1.05
N GLU A 149 -9.53 0.00 0.42
CA GLU A 149 -10.65 -0.68 1.08
C GLU A 149 -10.17 -1.91 1.84
N GLY A 150 -10.43 -1.92 3.15
CA GLY A 150 -9.78 -2.83 4.07
C GLY A 150 -8.29 -2.49 4.24
N SER A 151 -7.68 -3.13 5.22
CA SER A 151 -6.24 -3.06 5.43
C SER A 151 -5.52 -3.93 4.41
N GLU A 152 -4.49 -3.38 3.75
CA GLU A 152 -3.57 -4.16 2.94
C GLU A 152 -2.72 -5.07 3.82
N HIS A 153 -2.27 -4.52 4.96
CA HIS A 153 -1.58 -5.27 5.99
C HIS A 153 -2.56 -6.06 6.87
N LYS A 154 -2.05 -7.10 7.51
CA LYS A 154 -2.74 -7.78 8.62
C LYS A 154 -2.02 -7.49 9.92
N SER A 155 -2.73 -7.27 11.00
CA SER A 155 -2.15 -7.20 12.35
C SER A 155 -3.03 -7.92 13.37
N ASP A 156 -2.61 -7.95 14.63
CA ASP A 156 -3.44 -8.46 15.72
C ASP A 156 -4.68 -7.58 15.99
N SER A 157 -4.69 -6.33 15.52
CA SER A 157 -5.78 -5.35 15.69
C SER A 157 -6.70 -5.24 14.47
N TYR A 158 -6.25 -5.64 13.27
CA TYR A 158 -7.04 -5.70 12.04
C TYR A 158 -6.72 -6.99 11.26
N TYR A 159 -7.61 -7.97 11.35
CA TYR A 159 -7.37 -9.33 10.86
C TYR A 159 -8.59 -10.01 10.23
N ILE A 160 -9.76 -9.35 10.25
CA ILE A 160 -11.01 -9.99 9.85
C ILE A 160 -11.09 -9.99 8.32
N GLU A 161 -11.01 -11.17 7.70
CA GLU A 161 -11.35 -11.32 6.28
C GLU A 161 -12.86 -11.44 6.12
N ARG A 162 -13.45 -10.59 5.28
CA ARG A 162 -14.88 -10.61 4.99
C ARG A 162 -15.14 -11.15 3.58
N PRO A 163 -16.07 -12.12 3.41
CA PRO A 163 -16.32 -12.70 2.09
C PRO A 163 -16.79 -11.67 1.06
N GLY A 164 -16.02 -11.49 -0.01
CA GLY A 164 -16.37 -10.57 -1.10
C GLY A 164 -15.92 -9.12 -0.89
N GLU A 165 -15.26 -8.84 0.24
CA GLU A 165 -14.66 -7.53 0.53
C GLU A 165 -13.13 -7.62 0.42
N ASN A 166 -12.51 -6.46 0.19
CA ASN A 166 -11.06 -6.33 0.08
C ASN A 166 -10.40 -6.29 1.47
N GLY A 167 -9.16 -6.77 1.57
CA GLY A 167 -8.28 -6.56 2.72
C GLY A 167 -8.74 -7.16 4.05
N PHE A 168 -8.10 -6.70 5.12
CA PHE A 168 -8.39 -7.08 6.51
C PHE A 168 -9.16 -5.98 7.22
N TRP A 169 -10.18 -6.38 7.97
CA TRP A 169 -11.09 -5.46 8.63
C TRP A 169 -10.82 -5.38 10.12
N CYS A 170 -11.06 -4.19 10.67
CA CYS A 170 -11.06 -3.99 12.10
C CYS A 170 -12.26 -4.69 12.74
N PRO A 171 -12.10 -5.23 13.96
CA PRO A 171 -13.22 -5.48 14.84
C PRO A 171 -14.00 -4.18 15.10
N ILE A 172 -15.33 -4.26 15.06
CA ILE A 172 -16.19 -3.13 15.42
C ILE A 172 -16.53 -3.27 16.91
N ASP A 173 -15.82 -2.51 17.74
CA ASP A 173 -16.06 -2.41 19.18
C ASP A 173 -16.24 -0.93 19.59
N VAL A 174 -17.30 -0.33 19.06
CA VAL A 174 -17.67 1.07 19.32
C VAL A 174 -19.14 1.17 19.71
N PRO A 175 -19.54 2.24 20.43
CA PRO A 175 -20.94 2.49 20.76
C PRO A 175 -21.86 2.49 19.52
N VAL A 176 -23.08 1.98 19.69
CA VAL A 176 -24.05 1.81 18.58
C VAL A 176 -24.42 3.13 17.91
N ASP A 177 -24.47 4.23 18.68
CA ASP A 177 -24.72 5.58 18.17
C ASP A 177 -23.59 6.07 17.25
N GLN A 178 -22.36 5.57 17.42
CA GLN A 178 -21.25 5.85 16.52
C GLN A 178 -21.32 5.05 15.20
N MET A 179 -22.27 4.14 15.07
CA MET A 179 -22.52 3.38 13.84
C MET A 179 -23.70 3.93 13.03
N GLU A 180 -24.27 5.05 13.47
CA GLU A 180 -25.31 5.79 12.74
C GLU A 180 -24.83 6.21 11.35
N LYS A 181 -25.73 6.23 10.38
CA LYS A 181 -25.37 6.57 9.00
C LYS A 181 -24.86 8.00 8.87
N TYR A 182 -23.77 8.16 8.13
CA TYR A 182 -23.27 9.45 7.67
C TYR A 182 -23.48 9.57 6.15
N VAL A 183 -23.82 10.76 5.68
CA VAL A 183 -23.97 11.02 4.24
C VAL A 183 -22.73 11.75 3.75
N PHE A 184 -21.82 11.00 3.13
CA PHE A 184 -20.61 11.53 2.51
C PHE A 184 -20.96 12.43 1.32
N GLN A 185 -20.33 13.60 1.26
CA GLN A 185 -20.51 14.57 0.18
C GLN A 185 -19.36 14.52 -0.83
N TYR A 186 -18.17 14.11 -0.39
CA TYR A 186 -16.93 14.20 -1.16
C TYR A 186 -16.32 12.81 -1.38
N CYS A 187 -16.21 12.00 -0.33
CA CYS A 187 -15.72 10.64 -0.51
C CYS A 187 -16.73 9.79 -1.28
N THR A 188 -16.23 8.87 -2.10
CA THR A 188 -17.03 7.80 -2.71
C THR A 188 -16.50 6.44 -2.30
N GLY A 189 -17.37 5.42 -2.30
CA GLY A 189 -16.98 4.06 -1.89
C GLY A 189 -16.64 3.90 -0.41
N VAL A 190 -17.03 4.86 0.45
CA VAL A 190 -16.81 4.79 1.90
C VAL A 190 -18.12 4.73 2.69
N GLU A 191 -18.05 4.13 3.86
CA GLU A 191 -19.19 4.01 4.78
C GLU A 191 -18.76 3.99 6.25
N VAL A 192 -19.70 4.32 7.14
CA VAL A 192 -19.55 4.14 8.60
C VAL A 192 -19.50 2.64 8.90
N GLY A 193 -18.53 2.22 9.72
CA GLY A 193 -18.18 0.82 9.93
C GLY A 193 -17.19 0.25 8.91
N GLY A 194 -16.83 1.07 7.91
CA GLY A 194 -15.77 0.82 6.95
C GLY A 194 -14.38 0.70 7.60
N THR A 195 -13.55 -0.22 7.13
CA THR A 195 -12.11 -0.23 7.42
C THR A 195 -11.35 0.21 6.18
N TYR A 196 -10.38 1.12 6.35
CA TYR A 196 -9.54 1.61 5.25
C TYR A 196 -8.10 1.75 5.72
N GLU A 197 -7.13 1.50 4.85
CA GLU A 197 -5.72 1.76 5.15
C GLU A 197 -5.21 2.94 4.33
N PHE A 198 -4.78 3.99 5.03
CA PHE A 198 -4.23 5.21 4.44
C PHE A 198 -2.72 5.10 4.29
N HIS A 199 -2.20 5.64 3.19
CA HIS A 199 -0.79 5.76 2.89
C HIS A 199 -0.39 7.22 2.70
N TRP A 200 0.56 7.70 3.50
CA TRP A 200 1.21 9.00 3.27
C TRP A 200 2.60 8.76 2.68
N VAL A 201 2.71 8.94 1.37
CA VAL A 201 3.87 8.55 0.57
C VAL A 201 4.86 9.70 0.48
N HIS A 202 6.09 9.46 0.93
CA HIS A 202 7.18 10.41 0.85
C HIS A 202 8.32 9.88 -0.02
N SER A 203 8.91 10.73 -0.86
CA SER A 203 9.96 10.32 -1.78
C SER A 203 11.06 11.37 -1.97
N SER A 204 12.31 10.91 -2.11
CA SER A 204 13.43 11.74 -2.56
C SER A 204 13.47 11.97 -4.06
N GLY A 205 12.64 11.25 -4.80
CA GLY A 205 12.39 11.48 -6.22
C GLY A 205 11.18 12.36 -6.53
N GLY A 206 10.53 12.91 -5.51
CA GLY A 206 9.34 13.74 -5.62
C GLY A 206 9.61 15.19 -6.05
N THR A 207 8.72 15.76 -6.87
CA THR A 207 8.70 17.20 -7.16
C THR A 207 7.46 17.90 -6.62
N VAL A 208 6.31 17.24 -6.72
CA VAL A 208 4.99 17.79 -6.44
C VAL A 208 4.10 16.72 -5.84
N PHE A 209 3.13 17.17 -5.05
CA PHE A 209 2.02 16.35 -4.59
C PHE A 209 1.12 16.03 -5.78
N GLY A 210 0.75 14.77 -6.00
CA GLY A 210 -0.01 14.36 -7.17
C GLY A 210 -0.49 12.91 -7.11
N ALA A 211 -1.39 12.52 -8.02
CA ALA A 211 -2.03 11.22 -8.02
C ALA A 211 -1.06 10.08 -8.38
N GLY A 212 -1.29 8.91 -7.76
CA GLY A 212 -0.54 7.68 -8.01
C GLY A 212 0.95 7.76 -7.69
N LEU A 213 1.66 6.68 -8.04
CA LEU A 213 3.09 6.51 -7.73
C LEU A 213 4.03 7.27 -8.68
N GLY A 214 3.53 7.81 -9.79
CA GLY A 214 4.36 8.45 -10.82
C GLY A 214 5.23 9.59 -10.29
N ASN A 215 4.74 10.35 -9.31
CA ASN A 215 5.50 11.46 -8.71
C ASN A 215 6.64 10.97 -7.82
N ALA A 216 6.50 9.82 -7.17
CA ALA A 216 7.52 9.25 -6.29
C ALA A 216 8.81 8.91 -7.06
N PHE A 217 8.76 8.67 -8.37
CA PHE A 217 9.90 8.25 -9.19
C PHE A 217 10.29 9.29 -10.27
N SER A 218 9.81 10.53 -10.15
CA SER A 218 9.88 11.52 -11.23
C SER A 218 11.26 12.16 -11.44
N LEU A 219 12.07 12.34 -10.39
CA LEU A 219 13.34 13.09 -10.46
C LEU A 219 14.59 12.24 -10.61
N VAL A 220 14.62 11.06 -9.99
CA VAL A 220 15.82 10.24 -9.87
C VAL A 220 15.48 8.79 -10.16
N ASN A 221 16.42 8.07 -10.79
CA ASN A 221 16.19 6.70 -11.25
C ASN A 221 16.02 5.68 -10.12
N ASN A 222 16.51 5.98 -8.91
CA ASN A 222 16.43 5.12 -7.72
C ASN A 222 16.10 5.99 -6.49
N PRO A 223 14.88 6.49 -6.34
CA PRO A 223 14.52 7.30 -5.19
C PRO A 223 14.45 6.42 -3.95
N SER A 224 14.63 7.07 -2.81
CA SER A 224 14.19 6.52 -1.53
C SER A 224 12.70 6.83 -1.40
N VAL A 225 11.90 5.81 -1.10
CA VAL A 225 10.46 5.95 -0.85
C VAL A 225 10.18 5.44 0.56
N GLN A 226 9.44 6.23 1.33
CA GLN A 226 8.94 5.83 2.64
C GLN A 226 7.43 6.08 2.72
N VAL A 227 6.73 5.20 3.42
CA VAL A 227 5.27 5.26 3.58
C VAL A 227 4.93 5.12 5.06
N TRP A 228 4.15 6.07 5.56
CA TRP A 228 3.38 5.83 6.78
C TRP A 228 2.06 5.17 6.37
N ALA A 229 1.76 4.02 6.94
CA ALA A 229 0.50 3.33 6.73
C ALA A 229 -0.31 3.30 8.03
N GLN A 230 -1.60 3.56 7.95
CA GLN A 230 -2.49 3.52 9.12
C GLN A 230 -3.86 2.97 8.75
N THR A 231 -4.29 1.97 9.50
CA THR A 231 -5.60 1.35 9.35
C THR A 231 -6.62 2.05 10.22
N ILE A 232 -7.68 2.55 9.60
CA ILE A 232 -8.75 3.28 10.26
C ILE A 232 -10.07 2.51 10.25
N LEU A 233 -10.86 2.67 11.31
CA LEU A 233 -12.27 2.33 11.39
C LEU A 233 -13.09 3.62 11.35
N VAL A 234 -13.97 3.75 10.36
CA VAL A 234 -14.79 4.96 10.21
C VAL A 234 -16.00 4.91 11.12
N VAL A 235 -16.17 5.94 11.95
CA VAL A 235 -17.26 6.05 12.92
C VAL A 235 -17.97 7.39 12.78
N ASN A 236 -19.26 7.44 13.10
CA ASN A 236 -20.04 8.67 13.09
C ASN A 236 -20.07 9.29 14.49
N THR A 237 -19.05 10.09 14.80
CA THR A 237 -18.97 10.83 16.06
C THR A 237 -19.20 12.33 15.84
N PRO A 238 -19.94 13.02 16.74
CA PRO A 238 -20.15 14.47 16.68
C PRO A 238 -18.89 15.27 17.01
N VAL A 239 -17.92 14.65 17.69
CA VAL A 239 -16.59 15.22 17.95
C VAL A 239 -15.70 14.74 16.83
N ALA A 240 -14.97 15.62 16.15
CA ALA A 240 -13.78 15.19 15.43
C ALA A 240 -12.87 14.54 16.49
N SER A 241 -12.90 13.21 16.58
CA SER A 241 -12.16 12.48 17.62
C SER A 241 -10.66 12.63 17.45
N ASP A 242 -10.23 13.13 16.29
CA ASP A 242 -8.86 13.46 15.97
C ASP A 242 -8.79 14.87 15.36
N SER A 243 -7.95 15.79 15.85
CA SER A 243 -7.71 17.05 15.13
C SER A 243 -6.67 16.93 14.02
N ASP A 244 -5.94 15.82 13.98
CA ASP A 244 -4.69 15.71 13.25
C ASP A 244 -4.80 14.83 12.00
N PHE A 245 -5.82 13.95 11.92
CA PHE A 245 -6.08 13.15 10.72
C PHE A 245 -6.50 14.05 9.56
N SER A 246 -5.63 14.12 8.54
CA SER A 246 -5.78 14.98 7.38
C SER A 246 -5.07 14.38 6.17
N ILE A 247 -5.22 15.03 5.02
CA ILE A 247 -4.45 14.70 3.82
C ILE A 247 -2.93 14.74 4.08
N ASP A 248 -2.43 15.57 4.99
CA ASP A 248 -1.00 15.77 5.24
C ASP A 248 -0.47 15.07 6.51
N SER A 249 -1.36 14.49 7.33
CA SER A 249 -0.94 13.89 8.60
C SER A 249 -1.85 12.72 9.01
N PRO A 250 -1.27 11.63 9.55
CA PRO A 250 -2.04 10.53 10.13
C PRO A 250 -2.73 10.91 11.44
N SER A 251 -3.66 10.05 11.83
CA SER A 251 -4.41 10.13 13.09
C SER A 251 -3.50 9.83 14.28
N MET A 252 -3.38 10.77 15.19
CA MET A 252 -2.67 10.58 16.47
C MET A 252 -3.62 10.16 17.58
N ASN A 253 -4.89 10.58 17.51
CA ASN A 253 -5.99 10.20 18.42
C ASN A 253 -5.62 10.30 19.91
N ASP A 254 -4.85 11.33 20.29
CA ASP A 254 -4.29 11.54 21.64
C ASP A 254 -3.49 10.34 22.21
N ARG A 255 -3.17 9.34 21.37
CA ARG A 255 -2.44 8.13 21.79
C ARG A 255 -1.04 8.53 22.19
N GLU A 256 -0.69 8.35 23.46
CA GLU A 256 0.65 8.68 23.95
C GLU A 256 1.72 7.86 23.21
N PHE A 257 1.42 6.60 22.90
CA PHE A 257 2.29 5.66 22.22
C PHE A 257 1.56 4.99 21.06
N ILE A 258 2.20 5.01 19.88
CA ILE A 258 1.70 4.40 18.65
C ILE A 258 2.57 3.20 18.32
N PRO A 259 2.08 1.95 18.47
CA PRO A 259 2.84 0.77 18.13
C PRO A 259 2.96 0.65 16.62
N VAL A 260 4.20 0.68 16.13
CA VAL A 260 4.48 0.56 14.70
C VAL A 260 5.38 -0.62 14.39
N SER A 261 5.20 -1.16 13.19
CA SER A 261 6.11 -2.09 12.55
C SER A 261 6.80 -1.40 11.38
N SER A 262 8.12 -1.29 11.43
CA SER A 262 8.94 -0.74 10.35
C SER A 262 9.76 -1.80 9.64
N TYR A 263 9.71 -1.80 8.31
CA TYR A 263 10.38 -2.80 7.49
C TYR A 263 10.57 -2.36 6.04
N ILE A 264 11.45 -3.05 5.30
CA ILE A 264 11.59 -2.87 3.86
C ILE A 264 10.60 -3.78 3.13
N GLY A 265 9.80 -3.21 2.26
CA GLY A 265 8.86 -3.91 1.40
C GLY A 265 8.88 -3.36 -0.03
N SER A 266 7.72 -3.38 -0.67
CA SER A 266 7.54 -2.93 -2.05
C SER A 266 6.33 -2.02 -2.19
N THR A 267 6.05 -1.56 -3.41
CA THR A 267 4.73 -1.03 -3.75
C THR A 267 3.68 -2.15 -3.77
N THR A 268 2.41 -1.80 -3.59
CA THR A 268 1.30 -2.72 -3.34
C THR A 268 0.24 -2.76 -4.44
N GLY A 269 0.49 -2.13 -5.59
CA GLY A 269 -0.46 -2.05 -6.71
C GLY A 269 -1.09 -3.40 -7.12
N GLY A 270 -2.33 -3.35 -7.62
CA GLY A 270 -3.15 -4.52 -7.91
C GLY A 270 -2.56 -5.46 -8.96
N SER A 271 -1.64 -4.97 -9.80
CA SER A 271 -0.94 -5.76 -10.82
C SER A 271 0.05 -6.80 -10.23
N TYR A 272 0.44 -6.65 -8.95
CA TYR A 272 1.39 -7.52 -8.27
C TYR A 272 0.74 -8.66 -7.50
N ASN A 273 1.39 -9.83 -7.47
CA ASN A 273 0.93 -11.00 -6.73
C ASN A 273 2.10 -11.85 -6.22
N ASN A 274 1.83 -13.08 -5.76
CA ASN A 274 2.82 -14.01 -5.22
C ASN A 274 3.66 -14.74 -6.30
N GLU A 275 3.54 -14.34 -7.57
CA GLU A 275 4.35 -14.80 -8.70
C GLU A 275 5.06 -13.63 -9.40
N LEU A 276 4.33 -12.52 -9.60
CA LEU A 276 4.81 -11.27 -10.19
C LEU A 276 4.88 -10.18 -9.12
N CYS A 277 6.10 -9.92 -8.65
CA CYS A 277 6.41 -9.00 -7.57
C CYS A 277 6.80 -7.61 -8.08
N SER A 278 6.62 -6.60 -7.24
CA SER A 278 7.02 -5.23 -7.52
C SER A 278 8.55 -5.09 -7.55
N PRO A 279 9.10 -4.32 -8.52
CA PRO A 279 10.52 -4.05 -8.64
C PRO A 279 10.98 -2.93 -7.70
N TYR A 280 10.04 -2.21 -7.08
CA TYR A 280 10.31 -1.03 -6.27
C TYR A 280 10.50 -1.41 -4.80
N GLU A 281 11.48 -0.79 -4.16
CA GLU A 281 11.78 -0.95 -2.74
C GLU A 281 11.18 0.23 -1.96
N VAL A 282 10.44 -0.05 -0.90
CA VAL A 282 9.73 0.95 -0.09
C VAL A 282 10.03 0.70 1.39
N SER A 283 10.38 1.76 2.13
CA SER A 283 10.45 1.71 3.59
C SER A 283 9.06 1.92 4.17
N TRP A 284 8.49 0.90 4.80
CA TRP A 284 7.18 0.99 5.44
C TRP A 284 7.35 1.26 6.92
N THR A 285 6.53 2.16 7.45
CA THR A 285 6.22 2.28 8.88
C THR A 285 4.70 2.16 9.01
N VAL A 286 4.24 1.06 9.60
CA VAL A 286 2.82 0.71 9.66
C VAL A 286 2.34 0.78 11.09
N ASP A 287 1.31 1.58 11.35
CA ASP A 287 0.55 1.57 12.60
C ASP A 287 -0.14 0.22 12.76
N THR A 288 0.19 -0.48 13.85
CA THR A 288 -0.29 -1.85 14.07
C THR A 288 -1.65 -1.90 14.76
N ASP A 289 -2.15 -0.75 15.23
CA ASP A 289 -3.48 -0.62 15.80
C ASP A 289 -4.53 -0.25 14.76
N CYS A 290 -5.78 -0.62 15.04
CA CYS A 290 -6.91 -0.04 14.34
C CYS A 290 -7.34 1.27 15.01
N VAL A 291 -7.41 2.34 14.23
CA VAL A 291 -7.61 3.70 14.74
C VAL A 291 -8.98 4.22 14.33
N THR A 292 -9.78 4.77 15.26
CA THR A 292 -11.11 5.28 14.90
C THR A 292 -11.04 6.70 14.34
N VAL A 293 -11.71 6.95 13.20
CA VAL A 293 -11.75 8.27 12.56
C VAL A 293 -13.20 8.68 12.29
N SER A 294 -13.52 9.96 12.51
CA SER A 294 -14.85 10.49 12.23
C SER A 294 -15.16 10.45 10.73
N ALA A 295 -16.35 9.99 10.37
CA ALA A 295 -16.87 10.01 9.00
C ALA A 295 -16.83 11.42 8.39
N LYS A 296 -17.14 12.45 9.21
CA LYS A 296 -17.06 13.85 8.79
C LYS A 296 -15.64 14.27 8.42
N GLN A 297 -14.66 13.79 9.17
CA GLN A 297 -13.26 14.13 8.96
C GLN A 297 -12.67 13.41 7.75
N LEU A 298 -13.02 12.14 7.56
CA LEU A 298 -12.69 11.42 6.32
C LEU A 298 -13.29 12.14 5.09
N ASP A 299 -14.54 12.60 5.18
CA ASP A 299 -15.18 13.36 4.10
C ASP A 299 -14.46 14.69 3.81
N GLU A 300 -13.95 15.35 4.85
CA GLU A 300 -13.09 16.54 4.71
C GLU A 300 -11.73 16.21 4.04
N VAL A 301 -11.13 15.05 4.32
CA VAL A 301 -9.92 14.59 3.62
C VAL A 301 -10.17 14.38 2.13
N CYS A 302 -11.29 13.74 1.75
CA CYS A 302 -11.66 13.59 0.34
C CYS A 302 -11.94 14.93 -0.34
N LYS A 303 -12.53 15.89 0.37
CA LYS A 303 -12.68 17.26 -0.12
C LYS A 303 -11.33 17.88 -0.44
N ASP A 304 -10.37 17.78 0.48
CA ASP A 304 -9.03 18.32 0.30
C ASP A 304 -8.28 17.64 -0.87
N LEU A 305 -8.45 16.32 -1.04
CA LEU A 305 -7.91 15.57 -2.19
C LEU A 305 -8.48 16.12 -3.51
N ILE A 306 -9.80 16.28 -3.61
CA ILE A 306 -10.48 16.84 -4.79
C ILE A 306 -10.01 18.27 -5.05
N GLU A 307 -9.90 19.12 -4.03
CA GLU A 307 -9.42 20.50 -4.18
C GLU A 307 -7.96 20.58 -4.66
N ARG A 308 -7.15 19.54 -4.42
CA ARG A 308 -5.79 19.38 -4.94
C ARG A 308 -5.73 18.69 -6.32
N GLY A 309 -6.87 18.38 -6.94
CA GLY A 309 -6.96 17.70 -8.23
C GLY A 309 -6.60 16.21 -8.16
N LEU A 310 -6.93 15.57 -7.04
CA LEU A 310 -6.72 14.14 -6.75
C LEU A 310 -8.07 13.42 -6.58
N GLU A 311 -8.98 13.65 -7.51
CA GLU A 311 -10.33 13.08 -7.45
C GLU A 311 -10.33 11.56 -7.44
N ALA A 312 -9.32 10.92 -8.04
CA ALA A 312 -9.19 9.47 -8.08
C ALA A 312 -8.63 8.88 -6.77
N ASP A 313 -7.90 9.66 -5.97
CA ASP A 313 -7.50 9.28 -4.62
C ASP A 313 -8.60 9.58 -3.57
N ALA A 314 -9.72 10.20 -3.96
CA ALA A 314 -10.88 10.50 -3.09
C ALA A 314 -11.87 9.33 -2.96
N HIS A 315 -11.44 8.13 -3.34
CA HIS A 315 -12.12 6.86 -3.12
C HIS A 315 -11.11 5.79 -2.75
N PRO A 316 -11.53 4.71 -2.07
CA PRO A 316 -10.61 3.65 -1.71
C PRO A 316 -10.18 2.86 -2.95
N HIS A 317 -8.89 2.56 -3.03
CA HIS A 317 -8.31 1.61 -3.96
C HIS A 317 -8.53 0.17 -3.50
N LYS A 318 -8.44 -0.79 -4.43
CA LYS A 318 -8.49 -2.21 -4.06
C LYS A 318 -7.20 -2.62 -3.35
N THR A 319 -7.30 -3.58 -2.44
CA THR A 319 -6.13 -4.19 -1.80
C THR A 319 -5.73 -5.45 -2.54
N ARG A 320 -4.43 -5.70 -2.65
CA ARG A 320 -3.95 -6.98 -3.15
C ARG A 320 -3.94 -8.06 -2.06
N LYS A 321 -3.85 -9.32 -2.47
CA LYS A 321 -3.66 -10.42 -1.52
C LYS A 321 -2.36 -10.25 -0.74
N LEU A 322 -2.40 -10.62 0.53
CA LEU A 322 -1.24 -10.68 1.40
C LEU A 322 -0.08 -11.44 0.75
N VAL A 323 1.12 -10.89 0.87
CA VAL A 323 2.33 -11.51 0.35
C VAL A 323 2.65 -12.77 1.14
N ALA A 324 3.02 -13.83 0.43
CA ALA A 324 3.43 -15.08 1.02
C ALA A 324 4.71 -14.90 1.86
N PRO A 325 4.83 -15.59 3.02
CA PRO A 325 5.96 -15.44 3.94
C PRO A 325 7.35 -15.53 3.29
N GLU A 326 7.51 -16.35 2.26
CA GLU A 326 8.76 -16.50 1.49
C GLU A 326 9.20 -15.27 0.71
N TRP A 327 8.34 -14.26 0.55
CA TRP A 327 8.64 -13.01 -0.16
C TRP A 327 8.64 -11.78 0.75
N THR A 328 8.45 -11.94 2.07
CA THR A 328 8.49 -10.85 3.05
C THR A 328 9.78 -10.90 3.88
N VAL A 329 10.19 -9.74 4.44
CA VAL A 329 11.35 -9.70 5.34
C VAL A 329 11.17 -10.65 6.52
N PRO A 330 12.24 -11.27 7.04
CA PRO A 330 12.16 -12.04 8.27
C PRO A 330 11.62 -11.21 9.42
N THR A 331 10.82 -11.82 10.29
CA THR A 331 10.28 -11.14 11.49
C THR A 331 11.39 -10.56 12.37
N SER A 332 12.59 -11.14 12.37
CA SER A 332 13.77 -10.61 13.07
C SER A 332 14.35 -9.33 12.48
N GLU A 333 14.01 -8.98 11.24
CA GLU A 333 14.43 -7.74 10.56
C GLU A 333 13.32 -6.68 10.58
N VAL A 334 12.19 -6.98 11.21
CA VAL A 334 11.10 -6.04 11.44
C VAL A 334 11.35 -5.31 12.74
N GLU A 335 11.44 -3.99 12.67
CA GLU A 335 11.57 -3.16 13.87
C GLU A 335 10.18 -2.83 14.41
N MET A 336 9.82 -3.41 15.55
CA MET A 336 8.63 -3.02 16.30
C MET A 336 9.01 -2.05 17.42
N TYR A 337 8.36 -0.88 17.45
CA TYR A 337 8.61 0.14 18.46
C TYR A 337 7.39 1.05 18.60
N GLU A 338 7.37 1.87 19.65
CA GLU A 338 6.33 2.87 19.88
C GLU A 338 6.83 4.26 19.50
N ILE A 339 5.98 5.03 18.82
CA ILE A 339 6.22 6.45 18.56
C ILE A 339 5.46 7.27 19.59
N TYR A 340 6.16 8.22 20.20
CA TYR A 340 5.55 9.17 21.12
C TYR A 340 4.79 10.25 20.32
N SER A 341 3.48 10.39 20.55
CA SER A 341 2.73 11.50 19.95
C SER A 341 3.00 12.79 20.73
N TYR A 342 3.31 13.87 20.03
CA TYR A 342 3.67 15.16 20.63
C TYR A 342 2.45 15.97 21.11
N VAL A 343 1.22 15.42 21.01
CA VAL A 343 -0.02 16.10 21.39
C VAL A 343 -0.06 16.46 22.88
N HIS A 344 0.77 15.81 23.71
CA HIS A 344 0.87 16.05 25.16
C HIS A 344 1.95 17.07 25.60
N GLN A 345 2.62 17.79 24.68
CA GLN A 345 3.54 18.88 25.05
C GLN A 345 2.81 20.23 25.14
N ALA A 346 1.99 20.38 26.19
CA ALA A 346 1.38 21.66 26.60
C ALA A 346 2.14 22.31 27.76
#